data_AF-A0A3B8HXF0-F1
#
_entry.id   AF-A0A3B8HXF0-F1
#
_cell.length_a   1.000
_cell.length_b   1.000
_cell.length_c   1.000
_cell.angle_alpha   90.00
_cell.angle_beta   90.00
_cell.angle_gamma   90.00
#
_symmetry.space_group_name_H-M   'P 1'
#
loop_
_entity.id
_entity.type
_entity.pdbx_description
1 polymer ?
#
loop_
_entity_poly.entity_id
_entity_poly.type
_entity_poly.pdbx_seq_one_letter_code
_entity_poly.pdbx_strand_id
1 'polypeptide(L)'
;LGGVSEQNDSDDGFEAQVYEVEQKRQIIRQKLSRMELEQEVIEIEVEESSASFMEIFSGSGVEEMGINLQDLFGSMIPKKRKKRRVTVEEAKKIFTHEEAQRLMDMDEIHREAIRRAEQDGIIFLDEIDKIAGKDSNYGPDVSRGGVQRDILPIVEGSTVVTKYGPVKTDHILFIAAGAFHVSKPSDLIPELQGRFPIRVELESLTREDLRRIITEPHNSLIKQYVALLETEKVHINFTDEAIDYIADMAYEVNIKTENIGARRLYTIMEKVLEDLLFDAPDHVQETIEIDKAYVAERLKKIVEDEDLSRYIL
;
A
#
# COMPACT_ATOMS: atom_id res chain seq x y z
N LEU A 1 -13.38 56.80 63.84
CA LEU A 1 -14.02 57.04 62.52
C LEU A 1 -12.90 57.21 61.51
N GLY A 2 -12.63 56.19 60.72
CA GLY A 2 -11.57 56.17 59.71
C GLY A 2 -11.70 54.86 58.95
N GLY A 3 -12.53 54.87 57.92
CA GLY A 3 -12.88 53.69 57.12
C GLY A 3 -11.71 53.26 56.25
N VAL A 4 -11.39 51.98 56.32
CA VAL A 4 -10.62 51.27 55.31
C VAL A 4 -11.64 50.76 54.30
N SER A 5 -11.68 51.38 53.14
CA SER A 5 -12.46 50.92 51.98
C SER A 5 -11.56 51.01 50.77
N GLU A 6 -10.68 50.03 50.60
CA GLU A 6 -10.01 49.75 49.34
C GLU A 6 -9.93 48.23 49.19
N GLN A 7 -10.11 47.78 47.93
CA GLN A 7 -10.09 46.41 47.42
C GLN A 7 -11.45 45.68 47.41
N ASN A 8 -12.24 45.96 46.36
CA ASN A 8 -13.19 45.00 45.77
C ASN A 8 -13.54 45.34 44.29
N ASP A 9 -13.17 46.50 43.75
CA ASP A 9 -13.54 46.93 42.39
C ASP A 9 -12.70 46.31 41.24
N SER A 10 -11.70 45.47 41.52
CA SER A 10 -10.83 44.90 40.46
C SER A 10 -11.29 43.55 39.91
N ASP A 11 -12.21 42.85 40.59
CA ASP A 11 -12.63 41.49 40.21
C ASP A 11 -13.82 41.49 39.22
N ASP A 12 -14.80 42.39 39.42
CA ASP A 12 -16.01 42.48 38.58
C ASP A 12 -15.70 42.87 37.11
N GLY A 13 -14.70 43.72 36.89
CA GLY A 13 -14.27 44.12 35.54
C GLY A 13 -13.54 43.01 34.79
N PHE A 14 -12.86 42.12 35.51
CA PHE A 14 -12.13 40.99 34.93
C PHE A 14 -13.10 39.89 34.50
N GLU A 15 -14.08 39.55 35.34
CA GLU A 15 -15.10 38.54 35.01
C GLU A 15 -15.95 38.93 33.79
N ALA A 16 -16.35 40.21 33.70
CA ALA A 16 -17.10 40.72 32.56
C ALA A 16 -16.31 40.61 31.24
N GLN A 17 -14.99 40.86 31.28
CA GLN A 17 -14.12 40.77 30.12
C GLN A 17 -13.87 39.33 29.68
N VAL A 18 -13.75 38.40 30.62
CA VAL A 18 -13.66 36.95 30.34
C VAL A 18 -14.92 36.45 29.66
N TYR A 19 -16.10 36.85 30.16
CA TYR A 19 -17.39 36.45 29.60
C TYR A 19 -17.57 36.93 28.14
N GLU A 20 -17.18 38.17 27.82
CA GLU A 20 -17.25 38.70 26.46
C GLU A 20 -16.34 37.94 25.48
N VAL A 21 -15.14 37.56 25.92
CA VAL A 21 -14.19 36.76 25.12
C VAL A 21 -14.73 35.35 24.85
N GLU A 22 -15.38 34.72 25.83
CA GLU A 22 -16.01 33.41 25.65
C GLU A 22 -17.16 33.46 24.65
N GLN A 23 -18.02 34.48 24.73
CA GLN A 23 -19.11 34.67 23.76
C GLN A 23 -18.57 34.83 22.33
N LYS A 24 -17.54 35.67 22.13
CA LYS A 24 -16.91 35.85 20.81
C LYS A 24 -16.30 34.54 20.30
N ARG A 25 -15.65 33.75 21.17
CA ARG A 25 -15.11 32.43 20.82
C ARG A 25 -16.21 31.45 20.39
N GLN A 26 -17.36 31.44 21.06
CA GLN A 26 -18.49 30.59 20.68
C GLN A 26 -19.03 30.96 19.30
N ILE A 27 -19.18 32.25 19.01
CA ILE A 27 -19.64 32.73 17.69
C ILE A 27 -18.67 32.30 16.59
N ILE A 28 -17.37 32.51 16.77
CA ILE A 28 -16.36 32.10 15.78
C ILE A 28 -16.34 30.58 15.62
N ARG A 29 -16.46 29.80 16.70
CA ARG A 29 -16.56 28.34 16.63
C ARG A 29 -17.73 27.87 15.77
N GLN A 30 -18.90 28.49 15.91
CA GLN A 30 -20.08 28.17 15.09
C GLN A 30 -19.88 28.53 13.60
N LYS A 31 -19.24 29.67 13.32
CA LYS A 31 -18.91 30.07 11.93
C LYS A 31 -17.89 29.11 11.30
N LEU A 32 -16.87 28.70 12.05
CA LEU A 32 -15.87 27.72 11.61
C LEU A 32 -16.48 26.33 11.36
N SER A 33 -17.45 25.90 12.18
CA SER A 33 -18.13 24.61 12.00
C SER A 33 -19.04 24.59 10.77
N ARG A 34 -19.48 25.76 10.31
CA ARG A 34 -20.30 25.93 9.10
C ARG A 34 -19.49 26.25 7.84
N MET A 35 -18.15 26.23 7.94
CA MET A 35 -17.24 26.56 6.83
C MET A 35 -17.45 27.98 6.26
N GLU A 36 -17.96 28.92 7.07
CA GLU A 36 -18.28 30.28 6.61
C GLU A 36 -17.02 31.18 6.48
N LEU A 37 -15.87 30.73 7.00
CA LEU A 37 -14.65 31.55 7.11
C LEU A 37 -13.48 31.00 6.28
N GLU A 38 -13.67 29.97 5.46
CA GLU A 38 -12.56 29.23 4.81
C GLU A 38 -11.64 30.14 3.97
N GLN A 39 -12.20 31.16 3.31
CA GLN A 39 -11.47 32.09 2.44
C GLN A 39 -10.82 33.27 3.17
N GLU A 40 -11.08 33.44 4.47
CA GLU A 40 -10.48 34.53 5.25
C GLU A 40 -8.97 34.29 5.40
N VAL A 41 -8.18 35.35 5.20
CA VAL A 41 -6.71 35.26 5.29
C VAL A 41 -6.30 35.62 6.71
N ILE A 42 -5.60 34.68 7.36
CA ILE A 42 -5.08 34.83 8.71
C ILE A 42 -3.56 34.67 8.72
N GLU A 43 -2.92 35.26 9.74
CA GLU A 43 -1.49 35.06 10.00
C GLU A 43 -1.34 34.04 11.12
N ILE A 44 -0.64 32.94 10.82
CA ILE A 44 -0.36 31.85 11.76
C ILE A 44 1.14 31.69 11.99
N GLU A 45 1.53 31.19 13.15
CA GLU A 45 2.89 30.76 13.43
C GLU A 45 3.01 29.26 13.20
N VAL A 46 3.92 28.88 12.30
CA VAL A 46 4.16 27.46 11.92
C VAL A 46 5.59 27.10 12.30
N GLU A 47 5.82 25.87 12.73
CA GLU A 47 7.16 25.35 12.98
C GLU A 47 7.89 25.09 11.65
N GLU A 48 9.06 25.71 11.47
CA GLU A 48 9.88 25.49 10.27
C GLU A 48 10.69 24.20 10.46
N SER A 49 10.45 23.19 9.62
CA SER A 49 11.32 22.01 9.56
C SER A 49 12.61 22.42 8.85
N SER A 50 13.73 22.38 9.56
CA SER A 50 15.02 22.73 8.99
C SER A 50 15.56 21.56 8.15
N ALA A 51 14.92 21.29 7.01
CA ALA A 51 15.41 20.36 6.02
C ALA A 51 16.28 21.11 4.98
N SER A 52 17.48 21.56 5.37
CA SER A 52 18.41 22.23 4.43
C SER A 52 19.89 22.16 4.82
N PHE A 53 20.36 21.06 5.44
CA PHE A 53 21.81 20.87 5.68
C PHE A 53 22.45 19.73 4.88
N MET A 54 21.68 19.04 4.02
CA MET A 54 22.07 17.78 3.37
C MET A 54 22.63 17.93 1.93
N GLU A 55 23.03 19.11 1.47
CA GLU A 55 23.62 19.27 0.11
C GLU A 55 25.15 19.33 0.09
N ILE A 56 25.83 19.36 1.24
CA ILE A 56 27.29 19.64 1.29
C ILE A 56 28.16 18.39 1.43
N PHE A 57 27.60 17.20 1.71
CA PHE A 57 28.37 15.97 1.94
C PHE A 57 27.96 14.79 1.04
N SER A 58 27.87 15.00 -0.28
CA SER A 58 27.74 13.91 -1.26
C SER A 58 29.11 13.31 -1.64
N GLY A 59 29.86 12.85 -0.63
CA GLY A 59 31.06 12.03 -0.81
C GLY A 59 30.68 10.56 -0.65
N SER A 60 30.84 9.78 -1.71
CA SER A 60 30.50 8.36 -1.85
C SER A 60 30.79 7.52 -0.59
N GLY A 61 29.73 6.97 0.02
CA GLY A 61 29.82 5.93 1.06
C GLY A 61 29.05 6.18 2.37
N VAL A 62 28.29 7.27 2.52
CA VAL A 62 27.71 7.69 3.81
C VAL A 62 26.20 8.02 3.72
N GLU A 63 25.44 7.31 2.88
CA GLU A 63 24.00 7.56 2.77
C GLU A 63 23.22 7.06 4.00
N GLU A 64 23.64 5.94 4.61
CA GLU A 64 22.91 5.34 5.74
C GLU A 64 23.24 5.99 7.10
N MET A 65 24.44 6.60 7.23
CA MET A 65 24.86 7.30 8.46
C MET A 65 24.38 8.77 8.53
N GLY A 66 24.09 9.41 7.39
CA GLY A 66 23.66 10.80 7.35
C GLY A 66 22.26 11.03 7.94
N ILE A 67 21.36 10.05 7.79
CA ILE A 67 19.96 10.15 8.23
C ILE A 67 19.86 10.12 9.76
N ASN A 68 20.60 9.23 10.42
CA ASN A 68 20.56 9.10 11.89
C ASN A 68 21.22 10.27 12.63
N LEU A 69 22.22 10.92 12.04
CA LEU A 69 22.85 12.11 12.63
C LEU A 69 21.93 13.33 12.56
N GLN A 70 21.11 13.45 11.51
CA GLN A 70 20.17 14.58 11.39
C GLN A 70 19.06 14.52 12.44
N ASP A 71 18.52 13.35 12.77
CA ASP A 71 17.49 13.20 13.81
C ASP A 71 18.05 13.50 15.23
N LEU A 72 19.32 13.14 15.48
CA LEU A 72 19.99 13.45 16.74
C LEU A 72 20.33 14.94 16.89
N PHE A 73 20.67 15.65 15.81
CA PHE A 73 20.98 17.08 15.85
C PHE A 73 19.73 17.99 15.70
N GLY A 74 18.70 17.54 14.98
CA GLY A 74 17.44 18.26 14.81
C GLY A 74 16.62 18.37 16.10
N SER A 75 16.77 17.41 17.02
CA SER A 75 16.10 17.40 18.32
C SER A 75 16.72 18.35 19.37
N MET A 76 17.96 18.83 19.16
CA MET A 76 18.63 19.77 20.08
C MET A 76 18.51 21.25 19.68
N ILE A 77 18.10 21.56 18.45
CA ILE A 77 17.93 22.95 17.98
C ILE A 77 16.49 23.39 18.26
N PRO A 78 16.26 24.53 18.95
CA PRO A 78 14.92 25.06 19.14
C PRO A 78 14.25 25.29 17.78
N LYS A 79 13.11 24.63 17.54
CA LYS A 79 12.31 24.80 16.32
C LYS A 79 11.96 26.28 16.16
N LYS A 80 12.45 26.91 15.09
CA LYS A 80 12.12 28.30 14.79
C LYS A 80 10.68 28.37 14.29
N ARG A 81 9.90 29.27 14.87
CA ARG A 81 8.53 29.57 14.42
C ARG A 81 8.57 30.70 13.43
N LYS A 82 7.88 30.53 12.30
CA LYS A 82 7.78 31.54 11.25
C LYS A 82 6.33 31.94 11.08
N LYS A 83 6.10 33.25 10.96
CA LYS A 83 4.78 33.80 10.63
C LYS A 83 4.50 33.60 9.15
N ARG A 84 3.36 33.00 8.84
CA ARG A 84 2.89 32.75 7.48
C ARG A 84 1.45 33.24 7.35
N ARG A 85 1.15 33.91 6.24
CA ARG A 85 -0.23 34.27 5.87
C ARG A 85 -0.81 33.18 4.99
N VAL A 86 -1.95 32.64 5.39
CA VAL A 86 -2.66 31.54 4.73
C VAL A 86 -4.16 31.75 4.89
N THR A 87 -4.95 31.04 4.09
CA THR A 87 -6.41 30.97 4.30
C THR A 87 -6.74 30.17 5.57
N VAL A 88 -7.95 30.35 6.13
CA VAL A 88 -8.43 29.53 7.25
C VAL A 88 -8.47 28.04 6.88
N GLU A 89 -8.80 27.71 5.62
CA GLU A 89 -8.81 26.32 5.14
C GLU A 89 -7.42 25.67 5.22
N GLU A 90 -6.41 26.37 4.71
CA GLU A 90 -5.02 25.92 4.76
C GLU A 90 -4.49 25.87 6.20
N ALA A 91 -4.81 26.88 7.02
CA ALA A 91 -4.43 26.92 8.42
C ALA A 91 -4.98 25.72 9.20
N LYS A 92 -6.25 25.34 8.95
CA LYS A 92 -6.85 24.13 9.54
C LYS A 92 -6.05 22.89 9.16
N LYS A 93 -5.71 22.69 7.88
CA LYS A 93 -4.89 21.54 7.42
C LYS A 93 -3.53 21.50 8.12
N ILE A 94 -2.85 22.65 8.25
CA ILE A 94 -1.56 22.77 8.92
C ILE A 94 -1.68 22.41 10.41
N PHE A 95 -2.60 23.06 11.14
CA PHE A 95 -2.78 22.81 12.57
C PHE A 95 -3.27 21.40 12.88
N THR A 96 -4.13 20.82 12.03
CA THR A 96 -4.53 19.42 12.16
C THR A 96 -3.32 18.50 12.05
N HIS A 97 -2.40 18.76 11.12
CA HIS A 97 -1.18 17.97 10.99
C HIS A 97 -0.23 18.15 12.19
N GLU A 98 0.00 19.40 12.63
CA GLU A 98 0.85 19.69 13.80
C GLU A 98 0.30 19.06 15.09
N GLU A 99 -1.01 19.19 15.33
CA GLU A 99 -1.64 18.62 16.53
C GLU A 99 -1.71 17.09 16.45
N ALA A 100 -1.95 16.51 15.27
CA ALA A 100 -1.86 15.06 15.09
C ALA A 100 -0.46 14.54 15.44
N GLN A 101 0.60 15.19 14.98
CA GLN A 101 1.98 14.82 15.33
C GLN A 101 2.25 14.95 16.84
N ARG A 102 1.68 15.97 17.50
CA ARG A 102 1.82 16.16 18.94
C ARG A 102 1.12 15.09 19.76
N LEU A 103 -0.01 14.60 19.28
CA LEU A 103 -0.78 13.52 19.91
C LEU A 103 -0.15 12.14 19.70
N MET A 104 0.86 12.01 18.85
CA MET A 104 1.56 10.76 18.62
C MET A 104 2.67 10.54 19.65
N ASP A 105 2.53 9.50 20.46
CA ASP A 105 3.63 8.94 21.23
C ASP A 105 4.38 7.93 20.34
N MET A 106 5.53 8.35 19.81
CA MET A 106 6.34 7.52 18.92
C MET A 106 6.89 6.26 19.62
N ASP A 107 7.13 6.31 20.93
CA ASP A 107 7.62 5.15 21.68
C ASP A 107 6.50 4.12 21.88
N GLU A 108 5.27 4.58 22.10
CA GLU A 108 4.09 3.71 22.12
C GLU A 108 3.85 3.07 20.75
N ILE A 109 3.92 3.87 19.67
CA ILE A 109 3.75 3.39 18.30
C ILE A 109 4.80 2.33 17.94
N HIS A 110 6.08 2.56 18.24
CA HIS A 110 7.14 1.58 17.96
C HIS A 110 6.91 0.28 18.73
N ARG A 111 6.53 0.37 20.00
CA ARG A 111 6.24 -0.80 20.85
C ARG A 111 5.07 -1.61 20.32
N GLU A 112 3.99 -0.94 19.92
CA GLU A 112 2.82 -1.59 19.34
C GLU A 112 3.13 -2.19 17.97
N ALA A 113 3.93 -1.51 17.14
CA ALA A 113 4.37 -2.03 15.85
C ALA A 113 5.22 -3.30 16.01
N ILE A 114 6.17 -3.31 16.95
CA ILE A 114 6.94 -4.53 17.29
C ILE A 114 6.01 -5.62 17.78
N ARG A 115 5.10 -5.32 18.73
CA ARG A 115 4.15 -6.31 19.24
C ARG A 115 3.31 -6.94 18.13
N ARG A 116 2.78 -6.14 17.19
CA ARG A 116 2.01 -6.63 16.04
C ARG A 116 2.86 -7.47 15.10
N ALA A 117 4.10 -7.05 14.81
CA ALA A 117 5.00 -7.82 13.97
C ALA A 117 5.34 -9.18 14.61
N GLU A 118 5.55 -9.23 15.93
CA GLU A 118 5.87 -10.47 16.64
C GLU A 118 4.66 -11.40 16.79
N GLN A 119 3.46 -10.87 17.05
CA GLN A 119 2.27 -11.67 17.40
C GLN A 119 1.34 -11.98 16.23
N ASP A 120 1.22 -11.04 15.28
CA ASP A 120 0.26 -11.10 14.18
C ASP A 120 0.97 -11.10 12.81
N GLY A 121 2.31 -11.11 12.81
CA GLY A 121 3.13 -11.06 11.61
C GLY A 121 2.93 -12.28 10.71
N ILE A 122 2.85 -12.04 9.40
CA ILE A 122 2.80 -13.08 8.38
C ILE A 122 3.92 -12.82 7.37
N ILE A 123 4.74 -13.84 7.10
CA ILE A 123 5.77 -13.82 6.06
C ILE A 123 5.39 -14.84 4.98
N PHE A 124 5.23 -14.36 3.75
CA PHE A 124 5.00 -15.20 2.57
C PHE A 124 6.31 -15.38 1.78
N LEU A 125 6.81 -16.60 1.73
CA LEU A 125 7.99 -17.01 0.97
C LEU A 125 7.54 -17.63 -0.35
N ASP A 126 7.53 -16.84 -1.41
CA ASP A 126 7.19 -17.33 -2.75
C ASP A 126 8.37 -18.09 -3.38
N GLU A 127 8.08 -18.96 -4.34
CA GLU A 127 9.05 -19.73 -5.12
C GLU A 127 10.12 -20.49 -4.28
N ILE A 128 9.73 -21.02 -3.11
CA ILE A 128 10.65 -21.79 -2.24
C ILE A 128 11.19 -23.06 -2.92
N ASP A 129 10.50 -23.54 -3.96
CA ASP A 129 10.89 -24.68 -4.77
C ASP A 129 12.17 -24.41 -5.60
N LYS A 130 12.51 -23.14 -5.87
CA LYS A 130 13.73 -22.76 -6.59
C LYS A 130 15.01 -22.96 -5.77
N ILE A 131 14.88 -22.89 -4.44
CA ILE A 131 15.99 -23.16 -3.52
C ILE A 131 16.01 -24.63 -3.05
N ALA A 132 14.94 -25.39 -3.31
CA ALA A 132 14.86 -26.83 -3.07
C ALA A 132 15.65 -27.59 -4.15
N GLY A 133 16.83 -28.11 -3.81
CA GLY A 133 17.65 -28.87 -4.74
C GLY A 133 18.83 -29.53 -4.05
N LYS A 134 19.24 -30.68 -4.56
CA LYS A 134 20.47 -31.36 -4.12
C LYS A 134 21.65 -30.75 -4.87
N ASP A 135 22.73 -30.48 -4.13
CA ASP A 135 24.01 -30.07 -4.70
C ASP A 135 24.40 -31.06 -5.81
N SER A 136 24.45 -30.61 -7.07
CA SER A 136 25.06 -31.41 -8.11
C SER A 136 26.58 -31.35 -7.90
N ASN A 137 27.25 -32.51 -7.98
CA ASN A 137 28.69 -32.65 -7.69
C ASN A 137 29.62 -31.88 -8.66
N TYR A 138 29.10 -31.04 -9.55
CA TYR A 138 29.85 -30.30 -10.57
C TYR A 138 29.19 -28.93 -10.84
N GLY A 139 29.58 -27.88 -10.10
CA GLY A 139 29.20 -26.51 -10.40
C GLY A 139 28.94 -25.65 -9.15
N PRO A 140 28.67 -24.33 -9.32
CA PRO A 140 28.48 -23.39 -8.21
C PRO A 140 27.13 -23.58 -7.51
N ASP A 141 26.90 -24.76 -6.92
CA ASP A 141 25.63 -25.14 -6.28
C ASP A 141 25.58 -24.82 -4.77
N VAL A 142 26.67 -24.29 -4.20
CA VAL A 142 26.75 -23.92 -2.77
C VAL A 142 25.73 -22.83 -2.37
N SER A 143 25.13 -22.13 -3.35
CA SER A 143 24.24 -21.00 -3.10
C SER A 143 22.82 -21.40 -2.68
N ARG A 144 22.23 -22.48 -3.21
CA ARG A 144 20.82 -22.81 -2.95
C ARG A 144 20.59 -23.34 -1.54
N GLY A 145 21.44 -24.26 -1.10
CA GLY A 145 21.45 -24.74 0.28
C GLY A 145 21.84 -23.66 1.30
N GLY A 146 22.67 -22.70 0.89
CA GLY A 146 23.02 -21.53 1.69
C GLY A 146 21.80 -20.70 2.06
N VAL A 147 20.97 -20.35 1.08
CA VAL A 147 19.74 -19.56 1.30
C VAL A 147 18.79 -20.27 2.28
N GLN A 148 18.62 -21.59 2.16
CA GLN A 148 17.80 -22.34 3.12
C GLN A 148 18.34 -22.26 4.55
N ARG A 149 19.67 -22.36 4.73
CA ARG A 149 20.32 -22.26 6.04
C ARG A 149 20.25 -20.85 6.61
N ASP A 150 20.29 -19.83 5.77
CA ASP A 150 20.20 -18.43 6.19
C ASP A 150 18.76 -18.05 6.60
N ILE A 151 17.75 -18.64 5.97
CA ILE A 151 16.33 -18.46 6.34
C ILE A 151 15.99 -19.21 7.63
N LEU A 152 16.67 -20.33 7.90
CA LEU A 152 16.33 -21.22 9.00
C LEU A 152 16.24 -20.50 10.37
N PRO A 153 17.22 -19.69 10.83
CA PRO A 153 17.11 -18.96 12.11
C PRO A 153 15.87 -18.07 12.22
N ILE A 154 15.39 -17.53 11.10
CA ILE A 154 14.21 -16.65 11.09
C ILE A 154 12.95 -17.50 11.30
N VAL A 155 12.86 -18.66 10.67
CA VAL A 155 11.73 -19.59 10.80
C VAL A 155 11.77 -20.36 12.14
N GLU A 156 12.95 -20.62 12.70
CA GLU A 156 13.10 -21.31 13.99
C GLU A 156 12.81 -20.42 15.21
N GLY A 157 12.89 -19.10 15.02
CA GLY A 157 12.80 -18.11 16.10
C GLY A 157 14.17 -17.48 16.36
N SER A 158 14.30 -16.21 15.98
CA SER A 158 15.48 -15.39 16.28
C SER A 158 15.08 -13.96 16.59
N THR A 159 16.02 -13.20 17.16
CA THR A 159 15.84 -11.76 17.38
C THR A 159 16.53 -10.99 16.27
N VAL A 160 15.75 -10.29 15.45
CA VAL A 160 16.24 -9.43 14.37
C VAL A 160 16.23 -7.98 14.83
N VAL A 161 17.36 -7.29 14.73
CA VAL A 161 17.47 -5.88 15.10
C VAL A 161 16.97 -5.01 13.95
N THR A 162 15.94 -4.21 14.20
CA THR A 162 15.40 -3.24 13.25
C THR A 162 15.63 -1.81 13.73
N LYS A 163 15.40 -0.81 12.87
CA LYS A 163 15.44 0.61 13.25
C LYS A 163 14.43 1.01 14.33
N TYR A 164 13.40 0.20 14.57
CA TYR A 164 12.37 0.45 15.58
C TYR A 164 12.62 -0.30 16.90
N GLY A 165 13.60 -1.21 16.90
CA GLY A 165 13.92 -2.08 18.03
C GLY A 165 14.08 -3.55 17.60
N PRO A 166 14.43 -4.43 18.56
CA PRO A 166 14.52 -5.86 18.31
C PRO A 166 13.13 -6.48 18.10
N VAL A 167 13.00 -7.36 17.11
CA VAL A 167 11.78 -8.13 16.78
C VAL A 167 12.09 -9.61 16.89
N LYS A 168 11.28 -10.35 17.64
CA LYS A 168 11.35 -11.81 17.76
C LYS A 168 10.45 -12.51 16.74
N THR A 169 10.99 -13.50 16.06
CA THR A 169 10.28 -14.19 14.98
C THR A 169 9.56 -15.47 15.42
N ASP A 170 9.63 -15.82 16.70
CA ASP A 170 9.10 -17.06 17.29
C ASP A 170 7.61 -17.35 16.99
N HIS A 171 6.80 -16.30 16.84
CA HIS A 171 5.35 -16.41 16.64
C HIS A 171 4.86 -15.88 15.30
N ILE A 172 5.78 -15.54 14.40
CA ILE A 172 5.43 -15.11 13.04
C ILE A 172 4.94 -16.31 12.24
N LEU A 173 3.81 -16.15 11.55
CA LEU A 173 3.28 -17.17 10.64
C LEU A 173 4.07 -17.14 9.32
N PHE A 174 4.70 -18.26 8.98
CA PHE A 174 5.36 -18.44 7.69
C PHE A 174 4.46 -19.23 6.74
N ILE A 175 4.24 -18.68 5.55
CA ILE A 175 3.58 -19.37 4.44
C ILE A 175 4.60 -19.47 3.32
N ALA A 176 4.93 -20.69 2.90
CA ALA A 176 5.82 -20.91 1.77
C ALA A 176 5.05 -21.49 0.60
N ALA A 177 5.29 -20.96 -0.60
CA ALA A 177 4.68 -21.39 -1.83
C ALA A 177 5.75 -21.77 -2.86
N GLY A 178 5.41 -22.69 -3.76
CA GLY A 178 6.27 -23.14 -4.84
C GLY A 178 5.50 -24.07 -5.76
N ALA A 179 5.86 -24.08 -7.04
CA ALA A 179 5.22 -24.94 -8.03
C ALA A 179 5.68 -26.40 -7.92
N PHE A 180 6.92 -26.62 -7.44
CA PHE A 180 7.49 -27.96 -7.24
C PHE A 180 7.42 -28.85 -8.49
N HIS A 181 7.58 -28.25 -9.68
CA HIS A 181 7.62 -28.99 -10.95
C HIS A 181 8.92 -29.77 -11.14
N VAL A 182 10.05 -29.20 -10.70
CA VAL A 182 11.41 -29.75 -10.89
C VAL A 182 12.05 -30.24 -9.58
N SER A 183 11.52 -29.82 -8.45
CA SER A 183 11.95 -30.19 -7.10
C SER A 183 10.74 -30.68 -6.31
N LYS A 184 10.99 -31.42 -5.23
CA LYS A 184 9.94 -31.86 -4.32
C LYS A 184 10.12 -31.19 -2.96
N PRO A 185 9.07 -31.04 -2.15
CA PRO A 185 9.22 -30.57 -0.77
C PRO A 185 10.22 -31.39 0.06
N SER A 186 10.42 -32.68 -0.28
CA SER A 186 11.43 -33.55 0.34
C SER A 186 12.87 -33.17 0.02
N ASP A 187 13.10 -32.31 -0.98
CA ASP A 187 14.43 -31.83 -1.38
C ASP A 187 14.86 -30.58 -0.59
N LEU A 188 13.99 -30.02 0.25
CA LEU A 188 14.37 -29.04 1.26
C LEU A 188 15.20 -29.68 2.37
N ILE A 189 16.02 -28.90 3.08
CA ILE A 189 16.78 -29.43 4.22
C ILE A 189 15.83 -29.96 5.31
N PRO A 190 16.19 -31.05 6.02
CA PRO A 190 15.32 -31.67 7.02
C PRO A 190 14.80 -30.71 8.10
N GLU A 191 15.64 -29.75 8.50
CA GLU A 191 15.33 -28.73 9.50
C GLU A 191 14.17 -27.85 9.03
N LEU A 192 14.20 -27.39 7.77
CA LEU A 192 13.17 -26.55 7.20
C LEU A 192 11.86 -27.34 6.96
N GLN A 193 11.96 -28.61 6.56
CA GLN A 193 10.79 -29.48 6.44
C GLN A 193 10.05 -29.63 7.78
N GLY A 194 10.78 -29.70 8.90
CA GLY A 194 10.21 -29.76 10.25
C GLY A 194 9.45 -28.50 10.65
N ARG A 195 9.77 -27.34 10.05
CA ARG A 195 9.11 -26.05 10.31
C ARG A 195 7.90 -25.75 9.42
N PHE A 196 7.70 -26.55 8.37
CA PHE A 196 6.49 -26.50 7.53
C PHE A 196 5.66 -27.80 7.68
N PRO A 197 5.04 -28.03 8.85
CA PRO A 197 4.29 -29.26 9.12
C PRO A 197 2.96 -29.33 8.37
N ILE A 198 2.32 -28.18 8.11
CA ILE A 198 1.08 -28.09 7.36
C ILE A 198 1.42 -28.03 5.88
N ARG A 199 0.86 -28.96 5.10
CA ARG A 199 1.02 -29.03 3.65
C ARG A 199 -0.35 -29.03 3.00
N VAL A 200 -0.52 -28.16 2.02
CA VAL A 200 -1.71 -28.06 1.20
C VAL A 200 -1.28 -28.01 -0.26
N GLU A 201 -2.02 -28.70 -1.11
CA GLU A 201 -1.85 -28.67 -2.56
C GLU A 201 -3.04 -27.90 -3.14
N LEU A 202 -2.77 -26.93 -3.99
CA LEU A 202 -3.79 -26.14 -4.67
C LEU A 202 -4.05 -26.75 -6.04
N GLU A 203 -5.32 -26.85 -6.41
CA GLU A 203 -5.73 -27.37 -7.72
C GLU A 203 -5.49 -26.34 -8.82
N SER A 204 -5.25 -26.83 -10.04
CA SER A 204 -5.16 -25.97 -11.22
C SER A 204 -6.53 -25.37 -11.54
N LEU A 205 -6.53 -24.09 -11.95
CA LEU A 205 -7.76 -23.37 -12.27
C LEU A 205 -8.43 -23.94 -13.53
N THR A 206 -9.75 -24.16 -13.43
CA THR A 206 -10.58 -24.54 -14.58
C THR A 206 -11.07 -23.29 -15.33
N ARG A 207 -11.63 -23.49 -16.53
CA ARG A 207 -12.34 -22.44 -17.28
C ARG A 207 -13.40 -21.74 -16.42
N GLU A 208 -14.18 -22.50 -15.66
CA GLU A 208 -15.22 -21.94 -14.80
C GLU A 208 -14.61 -21.10 -13.67
N ASP A 209 -13.49 -21.54 -13.10
CA ASP A 209 -12.80 -20.74 -12.07
C ASP A 209 -12.31 -19.40 -12.64
N LEU A 210 -11.78 -19.37 -13.86
CA LEU A 210 -11.37 -18.13 -14.51
C LEU A 210 -12.55 -17.17 -14.75
N ARG A 211 -13.70 -17.71 -15.18
CA ARG A 211 -14.96 -16.96 -15.31
C ARG A 211 -15.41 -16.37 -13.97
N ARG A 212 -15.31 -17.14 -12.90
CA ARG A 212 -15.66 -16.68 -11.54
C ARG A 212 -14.67 -15.63 -11.05
N ILE A 213 -13.36 -15.81 -11.27
CA ILE A 213 -12.30 -14.86 -10.88
C ILE A 213 -12.50 -13.49 -11.54
N ILE A 214 -12.92 -13.45 -12.81
CA ILE A 214 -13.07 -12.17 -13.52
C ILE A 214 -14.36 -11.40 -13.14
N THR A 215 -15.30 -12.04 -12.43
CA THR A 215 -16.63 -11.48 -12.10
C THR A 215 -16.92 -11.37 -10.61
N GLU A 216 -16.75 -12.46 -9.84
CA GLU A 216 -17.24 -12.60 -8.46
C GLU A 216 -16.43 -11.80 -7.42
N PRO A 217 -15.08 -11.82 -7.41
CA PRO A 217 -14.29 -11.11 -6.41
C PRO A 217 -14.70 -9.64 -6.25
N HIS A 218 -14.60 -9.12 -5.02
CA HIS A 218 -15.00 -7.75 -4.70
C HIS A 218 -14.38 -6.72 -5.64
N ASN A 219 -13.10 -6.88 -5.96
CA ASN A 219 -12.36 -6.07 -6.90
C ASN A 219 -11.93 -6.89 -8.12
N SER A 220 -12.88 -7.57 -8.78
CA SER A 220 -12.61 -8.35 -9.99
C SER A 220 -12.18 -7.45 -11.16
N LEU A 221 -11.51 -8.01 -12.16
CA LEU A 221 -10.97 -7.25 -13.30
C LEU A 221 -12.04 -6.47 -14.04
N ILE A 222 -13.22 -7.07 -14.29
CA ILE A 222 -14.32 -6.37 -14.95
C ILE A 222 -14.77 -5.16 -14.13
N LYS A 223 -14.95 -5.32 -12.81
CA LYS A 223 -15.34 -4.21 -11.93
C LYS A 223 -14.29 -3.10 -11.91
N GLN A 224 -13.01 -3.45 -11.94
CA GLN A 224 -11.91 -2.50 -12.01
C GLN A 224 -11.96 -1.69 -13.32
N TYR A 225 -12.10 -2.35 -14.47
CA TYR A 225 -12.16 -1.64 -15.76
C TYR A 225 -13.44 -0.82 -15.95
N VAL A 226 -14.58 -1.30 -15.44
CA VAL A 226 -15.83 -0.51 -15.41
C VAL A 226 -15.63 0.78 -14.61
N ALA A 227 -15.09 0.66 -13.40
CA ALA A 227 -14.83 1.82 -12.54
C ALA A 227 -13.76 2.76 -13.10
N LEU A 228 -12.73 2.21 -13.78
CA LEU A 228 -11.69 3.00 -14.42
C LEU A 228 -12.25 3.83 -15.58
N LEU A 229 -13.05 3.23 -16.47
CA LEU A 229 -13.65 3.96 -17.60
C LEU A 229 -14.74 4.94 -17.17
N GLU A 230 -15.40 4.67 -16.03
CA GLU A 230 -16.37 5.60 -15.43
C GLU A 230 -15.72 6.94 -15.02
N THR A 231 -14.40 6.98 -14.75
CA THR A 231 -13.70 8.26 -14.47
C THR A 231 -13.72 9.20 -15.68
N GLU A 232 -13.73 8.65 -16.88
CA GLU A 232 -13.89 9.37 -18.15
C GLU A 232 -15.36 9.47 -18.60
N LYS A 233 -16.30 9.07 -17.73
CA LYS A 233 -17.75 9.00 -18.00
C LYS A 233 -18.09 8.08 -19.17
N VAL A 234 -17.28 7.05 -19.40
CA VAL A 234 -17.57 5.97 -20.35
C VAL A 234 -18.17 4.81 -19.57
N HIS A 235 -19.38 4.39 -19.93
CA HIS A 235 -20.03 3.26 -19.30
C HIS A 235 -19.82 2.00 -20.14
N ILE A 236 -19.24 0.95 -19.56
CA ILE A 236 -19.09 -0.33 -20.25
C ILE A 236 -19.95 -1.40 -19.59
N ASN A 237 -20.54 -2.27 -20.41
CA ASN A 237 -21.29 -3.42 -19.94
C ASN A 237 -20.79 -4.69 -20.63
N PHE A 238 -20.34 -5.66 -19.84
CA PHE A 238 -19.94 -6.97 -20.37
C PHE A 238 -21.14 -7.90 -20.39
N THR A 239 -21.41 -8.47 -21.55
CA THR A 239 -22.40 -9.56 -21.68
C THR A 239 -21.86 -10.86 -21.09
N ASP A 240 -22.75 -11.75 -20.65
CA ASP A 240 -22.35 -13.05 -20.10
C ASP A 240 -21.56 -13.88 -21.12
N GLU A 241 -21.94 -13.84 -22.40
CA GLU A 241 -21.22 -14.52 -23.48
C GLU A 241 -19.82 -13.95 -23.74
N ALA A 242 -19.60 -12.66 -23.51
CA ALA A 242 -18.26 -12.06 -23.61
C ALA A 242 -17.37 -12.56 -22.48
N ILE A 243 -17.90 -12.61 -21.26
CA ILE A 243 -17.18 -13.08 -20.07
C ILE A 243 -16.79 -14.55 -20.24
N ASP A 244 -17.75 -15.38 -20.68
CA ASP A 244 -17.52 -16.78 -20.99
C ASP A 244 -16.42 -16.94 -22.03
N TYR A 245 -16.45 -16.12 -23.08
CA TYR A 245 -15.46 -16.17 -24.16
C TYR A 245 -14.07 -15.71 -23.70
N ILE A 246 -13.97 -14.68 -22.84
CA ILE A 246 -12.70 -14.26 -22.23
C ILE A 246 -12.10 -15.40 -21.40
N ALA A 247 -12.92 -16.06 -20.58
CA ALA A 247 -12.48 -17.19 -19.75
C ALA A 247 -12.04 -18.40 -20.59
N ASP A 248 -12.79 -18.72 -21.66
CA ASP A 248 -12.40 -19.73 -22.67
C ASP A 248 -11.03 -19.41 -23.25
N MET A 249 -10.85 -18.17 -23.69
CA MET A 249 -9.61 -17.77 -24.35
C MET A 249 -8.41 -17.84 -23.39
N ALA A 250 -8.59 -17.38 -22.15
CA ALA A 250 -7.55 -17.47 -21.13
C ALA A 250 -7.14 -18.92 -20.85
N TYR A 251 -8.13 -19.83 -20.77
CA TYR A 251 -7.88 -21.24 -20.55
C TYR A 251 -7.15 -21.89 -21.74
N GLU A 252 -7.59 -21.61 -22.98
CA GLU A 252 -6.97 -22.15 -24.18
C GLU A 252 -5.51 -21.70 -24.34
N VAL A 253 -5.21 -20.42 -24.12
CA VAL A 253 -3.84 -19.90 -24.25
C VAL A 253 -2.94 -20.52 -23.19
N ASN A 254 -3.43 -20.73 -21.97
CA ASN A 254 -2.68 -21.41 -20.92
C ASN A 254 -2.36 -22.88 -21.27
N ILE A 255 -3.20 -23.57 -22.04
CA ILE A 255 -2.93 -24.94 -22.52
C ILE A 255 -1.94 -24.96 -23.68
N LYS A 256 -2.11 -24.04 -24.64
CA LYS A 256 -1.29 -23.98 -25.86
C LYS A 256 0.13 -23.44 -25.60
N THR A 257 0.28 -22.59 -24.59
CA THR A 257 1.55 -21.90 -24.29
C THR A 257 2.04 -22.22 -22.87
N GLU A 258 2.58 -21.25 -22.15
CA GLU A 258 2.96 -21.39 -20.75
C GLU A 258 1.76 -21.07 -19.86
N ASN A 259 1.41 -22.00 -18.96
CA ASN A 259 0.32 -21.80 -18.02
C ASN A 259 0.74 -20.84 -16.91
N ILE A 260 0.31 -19.58 -17.01
CA ILE A 260 0.53 -18.53 -15.99
C ILE A 260 -0.68 -18.36 -15.07
N GLY A 261 -1.64 -19.29 -15.13
CA GLY A 261 -2.85 -19.30 -14.31
C GLY A 261 -3.78 -18.11 -14.60
N ALA A 262 -4.38 -17.55 -13.54
CA ALA A 262 -5.30 -16.42 -13.63
C ALA A 262 -4.65 -15.13 -14.15
N ARG A 263 -3.31 -15.01 -14.14
CA ARG A 263 -2.61 -13.84 -14.67
C ARG A 263 -2.92 -13.60 -16.15
N ARG A 264 -3.23 -14.67 -16.89
CA ARG A 264 -3.64 -14.62 -18.30
C ARG A 264 -4.88 -13.74 -18.54
N LEU A 265 -5.77 -13.64 -17.55
CA LEU A 265 -6.96 -12.78 -17.66
C LEU A 265 -6.58 -11.30 -17.77
N TYR A 266 -5.47 -10.87 -17.16
CA TYR A 266 -5.02 -9.48 -17.24
C TYR A 266 -4.61 -9.12 -18.67
N THR A 267 -3.72 -9.90 -19.28
CA THR A 267 -3.20 -9.61 -20.62
C THR A 267 -4.30 -9.70 -21.68
N ILE A 268 -5.23 -10.64 -21.53
CA ILE A 268 -6.41 -10.72 -22.41
C ILE A 268 -7.32 -9.49 -22.24
N MET A 269 -7.64 -9.10 -21.01
CA MET A 269 -8.49 -7.93 -20.77
C MET A 269 -7.88 -6.63 -21.27
N GLU A 270 -6.60 -6.43 -21.00
CA GLU A 270 -5.84 -5.27 -21.49
C GLU A 270 -5.90 -5.20 -23.02
N LYS A 271 -5.73 -6.34 -23.69
CA LYS A 271 -5.80 -6.38 -25.16
C LYS A 271 -7.20 -6.17 -25.73
N VAL A 272 -8.23 -6.69 -25.06
CA VAL A 272 -9.64 -6.48 -25.45
C VAL A 272 -10.02 -5.00 -25.34
N LEU A 273 -9.53 -4.32 -24.30
CA LEU A 273 -9.89 -2.95 -23.99
C LEU A 273 -8.88 -1.91 -24.50
N GLU A 274 -7.76 -2.31 -25.10
CA GLU A 274 -6.65 -1.43 -25.50
C GLU A 274 -7.13 -0.17 -26.25
N ASP A 275 -7.80 -0.34 -27.40
CA ASP A 275 -8.26 0.82 -28.18
C ASP A 275 -9.32 1.62 -27.40
N LEU A 276 -10.19 0.96 -26.63
CA LEU A 276 -11.21 1.67 -25.84
C LEU A 276 -10.60 2.51 -24.72
N LEU A 277 -9.53 2.03 -24.09
CA LEU A 277 -8.79 2.77 -23.07
C LEU A 277 -8.04 3.96 -23.68
N PHE A 278 -7.58 3.82 -24.93
CA PHE A 278 -6.92 4.91 -25.66
C PHE A 278 -7.92 5.98 -26.13
N ASP A 279 -9.05 5.56 -26.70
CA ASP A 279 -10.09 6.43 -27.25
C ASP A 279 -11.12 6.89 -26.20
N ALA A 280 -10.96 6.50 -24.92
CA ALA A 280 -11.92 6.82 -23.86
C ALA A 280 -12.33 8.32 -23.80
N PRO A 281 -11.42 9.30 -23.97
CA PRO A 281 -11.79 10.71 -23.98
C PRO A 281 -12.70 11.13 -25.15
N ASP A 282 -12.76 10.34 -26.22
CA ASP A 282 -13.60 10.58 -27.38
C ASP A 282 -15.00 9.96 -27.24
N HIS A 283 -15.20 9.07 -26.26
CA HIS A 283 -16.44 8.32 -25.99
C HIS A 283 -17.21 8.82 -24.75
N VAL A 284 -17.03 10.08 -24.35
CA VAL A 284 -17.63 10.64 -23.13
C VAL A 284 -19.16 10.52 -23.15
N GLN A 285 -19.73 9.96 -22.08
CA GLN A 285 -21.16 9.67 -21.91
C GLN A 285 -21.73 8.57 -22.82
N GLU A 286 -20.88 7.83 -23.54
CA GLU A 286 -21.33 6.67 -24.28
C GLU A 286 -21.47 5.43 -23.38
N THR A 287 -22.40 4.56 -23.76
CA THR A 287 -22.54 3.22 -23.17
C THR A 287 -22.11 2.19 -24.21
N ILE A 288 -21.03 1.48 -23.92
CA ILE A 288 -20.41 0.52 -24.83
C ILE A 288 -20.69 -0.88 -24.30
N GLU A 289 -21.36 -1.67 -25.12
CA GLU A 289 -21.64 -3.07 -24.82
C GLU A 289 -20.49 -3.93 -25.35
N ILE A 290 -19.85 -4.67 -24.45
CA ILE A 290 -18.79 -5.62 -24.76
C ILE A 290 -19.44 -6.99 -24.91
N ASP A 291 -19.72 -7.34 -26.16
CA ASP A 291 -20.27 -8.63 -26.54
C ASP A 291 -19.18 -9.64 -26.97
N LYS A 292 -19.58 -10.89 -27.23
CA LYS A 292 -18.65 -11.91 -27.70
C LYS A 292 -17.97 -11.53 -29.03
N ALA A 293 -18.67 -10.83 -29.93
CA ALA A 293 -18.13 -10.45 -31.22
C ALA A 293 -17.01 -9.41 -31.09
N TYR A 294 -17.20 -8.42 -30.22
CA TYR A 294 -16.21 -7.42 -29.85
C TYR A 294 -14.93 -8.08 -29.33
N VAL A 295 -15.06 -9.01 -28.37
CA VAL A 295 -13.91 -9.74 -27.81
C VAL A 295 -13.23 -10.59 -28.89
N ALA A 296 -14.00 -11.33 -29.69
CA ALA A 296 -13.47 -12.18 -30.75
C ALA A 296 -12.69 -11.40 -31.81
N GLU A 297 -13.17 -10.23 -32.22
CA GLU A 297 -12.49 -9.38 -33.18
C GLU A 297 -11.10 -8.94 -32.69
N ARG A 298 -11.01 -8.53 -31.42
CA ARG A 298 -9.75 -8.06 -30.81
C ARG A 298 -8.75 -9.17 -30.51
N LEU A 299 -9.24 -10.38 -30.21
CA LEU A 299 -8.38 -11.52 -29.92
C LEU A 299 -8.01 -12.36 -31.17
N LYS A 300 -8.75 -12.23 -32.28
CA LYS A 300 -8.61 -13.07 -33.48
C LYS A 300 -7.17 -13.28 -33.97
N LYS A 301 -6.40 -12.21 -34.08
CA LYS A 301 -5.03 -12.25 -34.61
C LYS A 301 -4.03 -12.94 -33.68
N ILE A 302 -4.35 -13.02 -32.39
CA ILE A 302 -3.41 -13.48 -31.36
C ILE A 302 -3.59 -14.98 -31.14
N VAL A 303 -4.82 -15.44 -31.19
CA VAL A 303 -5.17 -16.85 -31.00
C VAL A 303 -4.71 -17.73 -32.17
N GLU A 304 -4.68 -17.18 -33.38
CA GLU A 304 -4.26 -17.89 -34.59
C GLU A 304 -2.73 -18.03 -34.70
N ASP A 305 -1.96 -17.26 -33.94
CA ASP A 305 -0.49 -17.21 -34.00
C ASP A 305 0.12 -17.50 -32.62
N GLU A 306 0.63 -18.71 -32.44
CA GLU A 306 1.27 -19.15 -31.19
C GLU A 306 2.51 -18.32 -30.85
N ASP A 307 3.25 -17.83 -31.85
CA ASP A 307 4.43 -16.99 -31.63
C ASP A 307 3.97 -15.61 -31.13
N LEU A 308 2.95 -15.02 -31.76
CA LEU A 308 2.39 -13.74 -31.34
C LEU A 308 1.78 -13.82 -29.93
N SER A 309 1.09 -14.92 -29.61
CA SER A 309 0.55 -15.19 -28.27
C SER A 309 1.63 -15.16 -27.20
N ARG A 310 2.84 -15.69 -27.45
CA ARG A 310 3.94 -15.67 -26.47
C ARG A 310 4.50 -14.28 -26.18
N TYR A 311 4.38 -13.35 -27.12
CA TYR A 311 4.91 -11.99 -26.96
C TYR A 311 3.87 -10.98 -26.47
N ILE A 312 2.59 -11.19 -26.80
CA ILE A 312 1.52 -10.22 -26.53
C ILE A 312 0.67 -10.63 -25.32
N LEU A 313 0.46 -11.93 -25.08
CA LEU A 313 -0.41 -12.44 -24.02
C LEU A 313 0.36 -13.15 -22.93
#